data_AF-A0A1E3YKA4-F1
#
_entry.id   AF-A0A1E3YKA4-F1
#
_cell.length_a   1.000
_cell.length_b   1.000
_cell.length_c   1.000
_cell.angle_alpha   90.00
_cell.angle_beta   90.00
_cell.angle_gamma   90.00
#
_symmetry.space_group_name_H-M   'P 1'
#
loop_
_entity.id
_entity.type
_entity.pdbx_description
1 polymer ?
#
loop_
_entity_poly.entity_id
_entity_poly.type
_entity_poly.pdbx_seq_one_letter_code
_entity_poly.pdbx_strand_id
1 'polypeptide(L)'
;MRVSRLVLLLFLAAQLFDGLFTYVAVSAVGTHAEGNVILAAWMNLLGPGPTLFAAKLVAAAAGVFVYTRGMHRLLAGLTALYGLMAIGPWLVVYRTWP
;
A
#
# COMPACT_ATOMS: atom_id res chain seq x y z
N MET A 1 -13.09 -12.50 17.36
CA MET A 1 -13.08 -11.42 16.34
C MET A 1 -13.77 -11.95 15.07
N ARG A 2 -14.66 -11.19 14.41
CA ARG A 2 -15.29 -11.66 13.15
C ARG A 2 -14.25 -11.66 12.03
N VAL A 3 -14.25 -12.69 11.15
CA VAL A 3 -13.30 -12.82 10.04
C VAL A 3 -13.25 -11.57 9.16
N SER A 4 -14.39 -10.95 8.88
CA SER A 4 -14.44 -9.70 8.10
C SER A 4 -13.69 -8.53 8.74
N ARG A 5 -13.68 -8.43 10.09
CA ARG A 5 -12.89 -7.41 10.79
C ARG A 5 -11.40 -7.70 10.71
N LEU A 6 -11.01 -8.97 10.84
CA LEU A 6 -9.61 -9.37 10.67
C LEU A 6 -9.12 -9.02 9.27
N VAL A 7 -9.92 -9.31 8.23
CA VAL A 7 -9.60 -8.96 6.84
C VAL A 7 -9.44 -7.45 6.65
N LEU A 8 -10.30 -6.63 7.27
CA LEU A 8 -10.15 -5.17 7.25
C LEU A 8 -8.85 -4.73 7.94
N LEU A 9 -8.54 -5.26 9.11
CA LEU A 9 -7.30 -4.92 9.83
C LEU A 9 -6.06 -5.31 9.01
N LEU A 10 -6.06 -6.48 8.38
CA LEU A 10 -4.99 -6.92 7.49
C LEU A 10 -4.88 -6.02 6.25
N PHE A 11 -6.00 -5.58 5.68
CA PHE A 11 -6.00 -4.63 4.57
C PHE A 11 -5.35 -3.31 4.97
N LEU A 12 -5.73 -2.74 6.12
CA LEU A 12 -5.19 -1.48 6.61
C LEU A 12 -3.70 -1.60 6.97
N ALA A 13 -3.30 -2.71 7.59
CA ALA A 13 -1.89 -3.02 7.84
C ALA A 13 -1.11 -3.12 6.52
N ALA A 14 -1.69 -3.75 5.49
CA ALA A 14 -1.06 -3.83 4.18
C ALA A 14 -0.85 -2.46 3.54
N GLN A 15 -1.84 -1.54 3.63
CA GLN A 15 -1.66 -0.17 3.15
C GLN A 15 -0.55 0.58 3.89
N LEU A 16 -0.43 0.38 5.20
CA LEU A 16 0.61 0.98 6.02
C LEU A 16 2.00 0.47 5.61
N PHE A 17 2.18 -0.85 5.53
CA PHE A 17 3.47 -1.45 5.18
C PHE A 17 3.87 -1.12 3.75
N ASP A 18 2.95 -1.19 2.80
CA ASP A 18 3.19 -0.78 1.42
C ASP A 18 3.65 0.68 1.34
N GLY A 19 3.00 1.59 2.08
CA GLY A 19 3.41 2.99 2.15
C GLY A 19 4.79 3.18 2.76
N LEU A 20 5.07 2.50 3.87
CA LEU A 20 6.35 2.58 4.56
C LEU A 20 7.50 2.04 3.70
N PHE A 21 7.30 0.89 3.07
CA PHE A 21 8.30 0.26 2.22
C PHE A 21 8.61 1.11 1.00
N THR A 22 7.54 1.60 0.35
CA THR A 22 7.70 2.53 -0.76
C THR A 22 8.46 3.77 -0.34
N TYR A 23 8.11 4.38 0.80
CA TYR A 23 8.78 5.57 1.32
C TYR A 23 10.27 5.33 1.56
N VAL A 24 10.62 4.25 2.26
CA VAL A 24 12.02 3.90 2.56
C VAL A 24 12.82 3.73 1.26
N ALA A 25 12.26 3.05 0.26
CA ALA A 25 12.93 2.87 -1.03
C ALA A 25 13.13 4.18 -1.78
N VAL A 26 12.06 4.95 -1.99
CA VAL A 26 12.20 6.19 -2.76
C VAL A 26 13.01 7.25 -2.03
N SER A 27 13.07 7.21 -0.69
CA SER A 27 13.96 8.06 0.10
C SER A 27 15.42 7.65 0.01
N ALA A 28 15.72 6.35 -0.15
CA ALA A 28 17.08 5.84 -0.20
C ALA A 28 17.70 5.93 -1.61
N VAL A 29 16.94 5.53 -2.63
CA VAL A 29 17.47 5.43 -4.01
C VAL A 29 16.82 6.41 -4.98
N GLY A 30 15.76 7.12 -4.58
CA GLY A 30 15.06 8.11 -5.41
C GLY A 30 13.72 7.62 -5.96
N THR A 31 12.92 8.54 -6.49
CA THR A 31 11.54 8.30 -6.95
C THR A 31 11.42 7.33 -8.12
N HIS A 32 12.52 7.05 -8.84
CA HIS A 32 12.55 6.07 -9.92
C HIS A 32 12.40 4.61 -9.44
N ALA A 33 12.55 4.35 -8.13
CA ALA A 33 12.23 3.05 -7.55
C ALA A 33 10.73 2.77 -7.53
N GLU A 34 9.89 3.80 -7.63
CA GLU A 34 8.44 3.63 -7.70
C GLU A 34 8.03 3.23 -9.12
N GLY A 35 7.48 2.01 -9.27
CA GLY A 35 7.00 1.49 -10.55
C GLY A 35 5.70 2.17 -11.03
N ASN A 36 4.94 2.79 -10.14
CA ASN A 36 3.74 3.54 -10.50
C ASN A 36 4.12 4.95 -10.99
N VAL A 37 4.10 5.13 -12.32
CA VAL A 37 4.44 6.40 -12.98
C VAL A 37 3.61 7.59 -12.45
N ILE A 38 2.35 7.37 -12.08
CA ILE A 38 1.49 8.43 -11.52
C ILE A 38 2.02 8.83 -10.14
N LEU A 39 2.27 7.86 -9.25
CA LEU A 39 2.84 8.17 -7.94
C LEU A 39 4.22 8.83 -8.08
N ALA A 40 5.11 8.31 -8.92
CA ALA A 40 6.42 8.90 -9.16
C ALA A 40 6.33 10.37 -9.62
N ALA A 41 5.39 10.70 -10.52
CA ALA A 41 5.15 12.08 -10.95
C ALA A 41 4.72 12.98 -9.78
N TRP A 42 3.78 12.52 -8.95
CA TRP A 42 3.36 13.27 -7.76
C TRP A 42 4.47 13.39 -6.71
N MET A 43 5.30 12.35 -6.54
CA MET A 43 6.46 12.41 -5.64
C MET A 43 7.49 13.43 -6.11
N ASN A 44 7.70 13.58 -7.42
CA ASN A 44 8.57 14.61 -7.96
C ASN A 44 8.01 16.03 -7.78
N LEU A 45 6.69 16.19 -7.69
CA LEU A 45 6.02 17.48 -7.52
C LEU A 45 5.87 17.89 -6.03
N LEU A 46 5.44 16.96 -5.17
CA LEU A 46 5.05 17.22 -3.78
C LEU A 46 5.97 16.56 -2.76
N GLY A 47 6.89 15.70 -3.19
CA GLY A 47 7.71 14.85 -2.34
C GLY A 47 7.07 13.48 -2.04
N PRO A 48 7.89 12.47 -1.66
CA PRO A 48 7.43 11.14 -1.33
C PRO A 48 6.40 11.06 -0.20
N GLY A 49 6.65 11.76 0.91
CA GLY A 49 5.83 11.67 2.12
C GLY A 49 4.38 12.09 1.89
N PRO A 50 4.10 13.33 1.44
CA PRO A 50 2.74 13.79 1.18
C PRO A 50 2.00 12.94 0.14
N THR A 51 2.71 12.55 -0.93
CA THR A 51 2.14 11.72 -2.01
C THR A 51 1.69 10.36 -1.49
N LEU A 52 2.55 9.67 -0.74
CA LEU A 52 2.22 8.36 -0.18
C LEU A 52 1.15 8.46 0.90
N PHE A 53 1.21 9.46 1.77
CA PHE A 53 0.20 9.66 2.80
C PHE A 53 -1.20 9.82 2.18
N ALA A 54 -1.34 10.68 1.16
CA ALA A 54 -2.59 10.87 0.45
C ALA A 54 -3.05 9.57 -0.25
N ALA A 55 -2.16 8.89 -0.96
CA ALA A 55 -2.49 7.65 -1.67
C ALA A 55 -2.97 6.55 -0.71
N LYS A 56 -2.29 6.35 0.42
CA LYS A 56 -2.67 5.33 1.40
C LYS A 56 -3.93 5.69 2.17
N LEU A 57 -4.18 6.97 2.45
CA LEU A 57 -5.45 7.43 3.01
C LEU A 57 -6.62 7.10 2.08
N VAL A 58 -6.50 7.40 0.79
CA VAL A 58 -7.53 7.11 -0.20
C VAL A 58 -7.77 5.60 -0.29
N ALA A 59 -6.70 4.79 -0.34
CA ALA A 59 -6.81 3.33 -0.38
C ALA A 59 -7.46 2.76 0.90
N ALA A 60 -7.07 3.24 2.08
CA ALA A 60 -7.64 2.84 3.35
C ALA A 60 -9.14 3.21 3.45
N ALA A 61 -9.51 4.42 3.04
CA ALA A 61 -10.89 4.87 3.00
C ALA A 61 -11.74 4.02 2.04
N ALA A 62 -11.21 3.68 0.86
CA ALA A 62 -11.86 2.77 -0.07
C ALA A 62 -12.05 1.37 0.53
N GLY A 63 -11.06 0.83 1.23
CA GLY A 63 -11.16 -0.45 1.93
C GLY A 63 -12.23 -0.44 3.03
N VAL A 64 -12.30 0.64 3.82
CA VAL A 64 -13.37 0.84 4.82
C VAL A 64 -14.73 0.93 4.14
N PHE A 65 -14.86 1.64 3.02
CA PHE A 65 -16.11 1.72 2.26
C PHE A 65 -16.57 0.35 1.75
N VAL A 66 -15.67 -0.46 1.17
CA VAL A 66 -15.97 -1.83 0.74
C VAL A 66 -16.42 -2.69 1.93
N TYR A 67 -15.77 -2.54 3.09
CA TYR A 67 -16.16 -3.23 4.32
C TYR A 67 -17.57 -2.83 4.80
N THR A 68 -17.90 -1.54 4.85
CA THR A 68 -19.21 -1.07 5.32
C THR A 68 -20.35 -1.42 4.37
N ARG A 69 -20.06 -1.62 3.09
CA ARG A 69 -20.99 -2.16 2.09
C ARG A 69 -21.21 -3.68 2.18
N GLY A 70 -20.55 -4.37 3.13
CA GLY A 70 -20.69 -5.82 3.32
C GLY A 70 -19.97 -6.66 2.27
N MET A 71 -19.15 -6.05 1.40
CA MET A 71 -18.46 -6.71 0.29
C MET A 71 -17.19 -7.44 0.77
N HIS A 72 -17.32 -8.29 1.78
CA HIS A 72 -16.18 -8.88 2.49
C HIS A 72 -15.31 -9.80 1.61
N ARG A 73 -15.89 -10.47 0.62
CA ARG A 73 -15.14 -11.29 -0.36
C ARG A 73 -14.25 -10.43 -1.25
N LEU A 74 -14.76 -9.28 -1.72
CA LEU A 74 -13.97 -8.32 -2.48
C LEU A 74 -12.82 -7.79 -1.63
N LEU A 75 -13.10 -7.37 -0.38
CA LEU A 75 -12.07 -6.90 0.53
C LEU A 75 -10.99 -7.96 0.77
N ALA A 76 -11.36 -9.23 0.98
CA ALA A 76 -10.39 -10.32 1.13
C ALA A 76 -9.52 -10.51 -0.11
N GLY A 77 -10.12 -10.46 -1.30
CA GLY A 77 -9.38 -10.52 -2.57
C GLY A 77 -8.40 -9.35 -2.72
N LEU A 78 -8.83 -8.13 -2.38
CA LEU A 78 -7.97 -6.96 -2.38
C LEU A 78 -6.82 -7.09 -1.36
N THR A 79 -7.09 -7.56 -0.14
CA THR A 79 -6.05 -7.81 0.86
C THR A 79 -5.01 -8.82 0.36
N ALA A 80 -5.46 -9.91 -0.25
CA ALA A 80 -4.55 -10.91 -0.84
C ALA A 80 -3.73 -10.30 -1.98
N LEU A 81 -4.35 -9.52 -2.86
CA LEU A 81 -3.68 -8.84 -3.96
C LEU A 81 -2.59 -7.88 -3.45
N TYR A 82 -2.88 -7.05 -2.45
CA TYR A 82 -1.89 -6.16 -1.84
C TYR A 82 -0.77 -6.94 -1.14
N GLY A 83 -1.08 -8.05 -0.46
CA GLY A 83 -0.05 -8.91 0.12
C GLY A 83 0.91 -9.47 -0.92
N LEU A 84 0.40 -9.90 -2.08
CA LEU A 84 1.20 -10.52 -3.13
C LEU A 84 1.92 -9.52 -4.03
N MET A 85 1.29 -8.40 -4.35
CA MET A 85 1.76 -7.46 -5.39
C MET A 85 2.37 -6.18 -4.83
N ALA A 86 2.09 -5.84 -3.58
CA ALA A 86 2.69 -4.67 -2.94
C ALA A 86 3.75 -5.10 -1.92
N ILE A 87 3.38 -5.94 -0.95
CA ILE A 87 4.30 -6.38 0.10
C ILE A 87 5.33 -7.37 -0.44
N GLY A 88 4.90 -8.39 -1.20
CA GLY A 88 5.77 -9.43 -1.74
C GLY A 88 7.00 -8.90 -2.50
N PRO A 89 6.83 -8.01 -3.50
CA PRO A 89 7.95 -7.46 -4.25
C PRO A 89 8.90 -6.66 -3.38
N TRP A 90 8.39 -5.84 -2.45
CA TRP A 90 9.25 -5.10 -1.52
C TRP A 90 10.09 -6.03 -0.64
N LEU A 91 9.52 -7.14 -0.13
CA LEU A 91 10.29 -8.12 0.65
C LEU A 91 11.44 -8.75 -0.16
N VAL A 92 11.23 -9.00 -1.45
CA VAL A 92 12.30 -9.49 -2.35
C VAL A 92 13.36 -8.42 -2.54
N VAL A 93 12.96 -7.18 -2.84
CA VAL A 93 13.88 -6.06 -3.03
C VAL A 93 14.72 -5.81 -1.77
N TYR A 94 14.11 -5.80 -0.58
CA TYR A 94 14.80 -5.65 0.70
C TYR A 94 15.77 -6.78 1.02
N ARG A 95 15.50 -8.00 0.56
CA ARG A 95 16.42 -9.13 0.73
C ARG A 95 17.71 -8.94 -0.06
N THR A 96 17.63 -8.28 -1.22
CA THR A 96 18.76 -8.03 -2.12
C THR A 96 19.37 -6.64 -1.94
N TRP A 97 18.89 -5.88 -0.96
CA TRP A 97 19.36 -4.52 -0.69
C TRP A 97 20.76 -4.56 -0.05
N PRO A 98 21.70 -3.68 -0.47
CA PRO A 98 22.99 -3.53 0.20
C PRO A 98 22.88 -3.09 1.67
#